data_AF-A0A536V192-F1
#
_entry.id   AF-A0A536V192-F1
#
_cell.length_a   1.000
_cell.length_b   1.000
_cell.length_c   1.000
_cell.angle_alpha   90.00
_cell.angle_beta   90.00
_cell.angle_gamma   90.00
#
_symmetry.space_group_name_H-M   'P 1'
#
loop_
_entity.id
_entity.type
_entity.pdbx_description
1 polymer ?
#
loop_
_entity_poly.entity_id
_entity_poly.type
_entity_poly.pdbx_seq_one_letter_code
_entity_poly.pdbx_strand_id
1 'polypeptide(L)'
;MCSLTTILHKIATGRYVRVAEVDTGVELDHPDLAGRVALARNFVDGHPDVPEEHGTAVAGIIAARADDGIGIAGIAPEAKLMALRACWQPARRDDAAVCSSFTLAKALQFALDQNAQVVNLSLGGPRDRLLERLLDAAAARGIAVVGAVDPDVRDGGFPASYRGVLAVAGDDAHDVPVGVLLGPGRDIPTTTVGGKWGFVAGSSFAAAHLTGLVALLRELAPNLPPQQIREALAARAMSSLAGEAHAIVDACAAVTRIAGTCACACVVASDTKSPPPP
;
A
#
# COMPACT_ATOMS: atom_id res chain seq x y z
N MET A 1 -17.96 2.89 17.51
CA MET A 1 -16.51 3.17 17.42
C MET A 1 -16.24 3.75 16.04
N CYS A 2 -15.86 5.03 15.94
CA CYS A 2 -15.37 5.58 14.67
C CYS A 2 -13.95 5.09 14.48
N SER A 3 -13.72 4.14 13.55
CA SER A 3 -12.36 3.85 13.10
C SER A 3 -11.84 5.01 12.25
N LEU A 4 -10.54 5.26 12.31
CA LEU A 4 -9.86 6.29 11.49
C LEU A 4 -10.24 6.15 10.00
N THR A 5 -10.30 4.91 9.51
CA THR A 5 -10.70 4.56 8.14
C THR A 5 -12.09 5.09 7.78
N THR A 6 -13.07 4.97 8.68
CA THR A 6 -14.45 5.47 8.46
C THR A 6 -14.50 7.00 8.38
N ILE A 7 -13.60 7.72 9.06
CA ILE A 7 -13.50 9.19 8.96
C ILE A 7 -12.88 9.58 7.62
N LEU A 8 -11.83 8.89 7.19
CA LEU A 8 -11.18 9.13 5.90
C LEU A 8 -12.14 8.92 4.73
N HIS A 9 -12.95 7.85 4.77
CA HIS A 9 -13.93 7.52 3.71
C HIS A 9 -15.04 8.56 3.52
N LYS A 10 -15.29 9.42 4.52
CA LYS A 10 -16.20 10.57 4.35
C LYS A 10 -15.60 11.67 3.47
N ILE A 11 -14.28 11.69 3.30
CA ILE A 11 -13.52 12.71 2.57
C ILE A 11 -13.09 12.17 1.21
N ALA A 12 -12.49 10.98 1.20
CA ALA A 12 -11.99 10.29 0.00
C ALA A 12 -12.08 8.78 0.18
N THR A 13 -12.40 8.07 -0.89
CA THR A 13 -12.50 6.60 -0.92
C THR A 13 -11.56 5.96 -1.95
N GLY A 14 -10.79 6.76 -2.69
CA GLY A 14 -9.90 6.33 -3.77
C GLY A 14 -10.56 6.33 -5.14
N ARG A 15 -11.70 7.02 -5.31
CA ARG A 15 -12.43 7.04 -6.59
C ARG A 15 -11.57 7.57 -7.71
N TYR A 16 -11.78 6.99 -8.89
CA TYR A 16 -11.07 7.34 -10.12
C TYR A 16 -9.56 7.11 -10.07
N VAL A 17 -9.04 6.45 -9.02
CA VAL A 17 -7.63 6.10 -8.91
C VAL A 17 -7.40 4.67 -9.35
N ARG A 18 -6.50 4.48 -10.32
CA ARG A 18 -6.00 3.16 -10.73
C ARG A 18 -4.73 2.82 -9.96
N VAL A 19 -4.77 1.69 -9.25
CA VAL A 19 -3.64 1.15 -8.49
C VAL A 19 -3.16 -0.13 -9.16
N ALA A 20 -1.90 -0.18 -9.56
CA ALA A 20 -1.26 -1.40 -10.03
C ALA A 20 -0.72 -2.17 -8.82
N GLU A 21 -1.20 -3.38 -8.63
CA GLU A 21 -0.66 -4.31 -7.65
C GLU A 21 0.21 -5.32 -8.40
N VAL A 22 1.53 -5.21 -8.26
CA VAL A 22 2.48 -6.13 -8.88
C VAL A 22 2.92 -7.12 -7.81
N ASP A 23 2.33 -8.31 -7.85
CA ASP A 23 2.45 -9.30 -6.78
C ASP A 23 2.31 -10.73 -7.33
N THR A 24 2.01 -11.68 -6.47
CA THR A 24 1.35 -12.95 -6.75
C THR A 24 -0.13 -12.73 -7.17
N GLY A 25 -0.82 -13.80 -7.52
CA GLY A 25 -2.20 -13.79 -8.01
C GLY A 25 -3.22 -13.35 -6.94
N VAL A 26 -4.29 -12.73 -7.42
CA VAL A 26 -5.39 -12.20 -6.59
C VAL A 26 -6.66 -13.02 -6.85
N GLU A 27 -7.38 -13.39 -5.79
CA GLU A 27 -8.72 -13.99 -5.91
C GLU A 27 -9.75 -12.95 -6.38
N LEU A 28 -10.03 -12.96 -7.69
CA LEU A 28 -10.86 -11.95 -8.35
C LEU A 28 -12.35 -12.00 -7.95
N ASP A 29 -12.82 -13.16 -7.52
CA ASP A 29 -14.19 -13.43 -7.08
C ASP A 29 -14.35 -13.43 -5.55
N HIS A 30 -13.32 -13.01 -4.81
CA HIS A 30 -13.43 -12.80 -3.37
C HIS A 30 -14.57 -11.81 -3.06
N PRO A 31 -15.48 -12.09 -2.11
CA PRO A 31 -16.63 -11.23 -1.81
C PRO A 31 -16.27 -9.75 -1.59
N ASP A 32 -15.25 -9.47 -0.80
CA ASP A 32 -14.76 -8.11 -0.53
C ASP A 32 -14.03 -7.44 -1.70
N LEU A 33 -13.60 -8.20 -2.72
CA LEU A 33 -12.92 -7.64 -3.90
C LEU A 33 -13.84 -7.50 -5.12
N ALA A 34 -15.11 -7.91 -4.99
CA ALA A 34 -16.08 -7.87 -6.06
C ALA A 34 -16.19 -6.46 -6.69
N GLY A 35 -15.84 -6.38 -7.97
CA GLY A 35 -15.85 -5.12 -8.73
C GLY A 35 -14.78 -4.09 -8.30
N ARG A 36 -13.78 -4.48 -7.49
CA ARG A 36 -12.62 -3.66 -7.12
C ARG A 36 -11.45 -3.88 -8.08
N VAL A 37 -11.27 -5.11 -8.57
CA VAL A 37 -10.31 -5.40 -9.64
C VAL A 37 -10.91 -5.03 -10.99
N ALA A 38 -10.38 -3.99 -11.62
CA ALA A 38 -10.81 -3.54 -12.95
C ALA A 38 -10.11 -4.30 -14.08
N LEU A 39 -8.90 -4.79 -13.81
CA LEU A 39 -8.09 -5.51 -14.77
C LEU A 39 -7.22 -6.53 -14.03
N ALA A 40 -7.07 -7.73 -14.59
CA ALA A 40 -6.12 -8.73 -14.11
C ALA A 40 -5.26 -9.21 -15.29
N ARG A 41 -3.96 -9.42 -15.05
CA ARG A 41 -3.05 -9.97 -16.07
C ARG A 41 -1.93 -10.77 -15.43
N ASN A 42 -1.72 -11.99 -15.94
CA ASN A 42 -0.62 -12.86 -15.56
C ASN A 42 0.59 -12.68 -16.50
N PHE A 43 1.77 -12.50 -15.91
CA PHE A 43 3.05 -12.39 -16.61
C PHE A 43 4.01 -13.54 -16.33
N VAL A 44 3.63 -14.47 -15.44
CA VAL A 44 4.42 -15.63 -15.08
C VAL A 44 4.06 -16.79 -16.00
N ASP A 45 5.04 -17.20 -16.80
CA ASP A 45 4.94 -18.33 -17.70
C ASP A 45 5.28 -19.64 -16.97
N GLY A 46 4.74 -20.77 -17.45
CA GLY A 46 5.09 -22.11 -16.93
C GLY A 46 4.52 -22.47 -15.54
N HIS A 47 3.68 -21.61 -14.97
CA HIS A 47 3.00 -21.85 -13.69
C HIS A 47 1.49 -21.68 -13.85
N PRO A 48 0.66 -22.40 -13.07
CA PRO A 48 -0.77 -22.17 -13.05
C PRO A 48 -1.10 -20.71 -12.73
N ASP A 49 -2.09 -20.16 -13.44
CA ASP A 49 -2.66 -18.85 -13.13
C ASP A 49 -3.74 -19.05 -12.07
N VAL A 50 -3.35 -18.95 -10.81
CA VAL A 50 -4.18 -19.25 -9.64
C VAL A 50 -4.14 -18.08 -8.67
N PRO A 51 -5.20 -17.87 -7.86
CA PRO A 51 -5.12 -16.94 -6.75
C PRO A 51 -4.13 -17.44 -5.70
N GLU A 52 -3.38 -16.51 -5.13
CA GLU A 52 -2.36 -16.76 -4.11
C GLU A 52 -2.61 -15.86 -2.89
N GLU A 53 -2.14 -16.30 -1.72
CA GLU A 53 -2.50 -15.67 -0.45
C GLU A 53 -1.98 -14.23 -0.33
N HIS A 54 -0.73 -13.99 -0.74
CA HIS A 54 -0.08 -12.70 -0.55
C HIS A 54 -0.73 -11.60 -1.40
N GLY A 55 -0.94 -11.83 -2.70
CA GLY A 55 -1.62 -10.87 -3.57
C GLY A 55 -3.06 -10.63 -3.13
N THR A 56 -3.80 -11.69 -2.81
CA THR A 56 -5.17 -11.55 -2.29
C THR A 56 -5.21 -10.72 -1.00
N ALA A 57 -4.25 -10.90 -0.10
CA ALA A 57 -4.12 -10.11 1.13
C ALA A 57 -3.74 -8.64 0.87
N VAL A 58 -2.85 -8.37 -0.08
CA VAL A 58 -2.48 -6.99 -0.47
C VAL A 58 -3.69 -6.27 -1.09
N ALA A 59 -4.41 -6.92 -2.01
CA ALA A 59 -5.61 -6.39 -2.63
C ALA A 59 -6.69 -6.01 -1.60
N GLY A 60 -6.90 -6.87 -0.59
CA GLY A 60 -7.85 -6.64 0.50
C GLY A 60 -7.54 -5.37 1.30
N ILE A 61 -6.29 -5.21 1.74
CA ILE A 61 -5.86 -4.02 2.49
C ILE A 61 -6.04 -2.75 1.66
N ILE A 62 -5.70 -2.79 0.37
CA ILE A 62 -5.78 -1.60 -0.49
C ILE A 62 -7.25 -1.23 -0.75
N ALA A 63 -8.07 -2.17 -1.20
CA ALA A 63 -9.34 -1.84 -1.86
C ALA A 63 -10.52 -2.76 -1.52
N ALA A 64 -10.46 -3.57 -0.45
CA ALA A 64 -11.66 -4.29 0.01
C ALA A 64 -12.85 -3.33 0.15
N ARG A 65 -14.02 -3.80 -0.30
CA ARG A 65 -15.27 -3.04 -0.26
C ARG A 65 -15.57 -2.59 1.16
N ALA A 66 -16.08 -1.38 1.30
CA ALA A 66 -16.54 -0.86 2.58
C ALA A 66 -18.07 -0.86 2.64
N ASP A 67 -18.60 -0.87 3.86
CA ASP A 67 -20.01 -0.58 4.19
C ASP A 67 -21.06 -1.53 3.57
N ASP A 68 -20.70 -2.76 3.22
CA ASP A 68 -21.62 -3.78 2.71
C ASP A 68 -21.97 -4.88 3.74
N GLY A 69 -21.43 -4.76 4.96
CA GLY A 69 -21.68 -5.68 6.07
C GLY A 69 -20.96 -7.02 5.97
N ILE A 70 -19.98 -7.14 5.07
CA ILE A 70 -19.17 -8.34 4.85
C ILE A 70 -17.72 -8.01 5.18
N GLY A 71 -17.02 -8.96 5.80
CA GLY A 71 -15.57 -8.96 5.84
C GLY A 71 -14.92 -7.70 6.46
N ILE A 72 -14.03 -7.09 5.70
CA ILE A 72 -13.21 -5.94 6.08
C ILE A 72 -13.42 -4.77 5.12
N ALA A 73 -12.94 -3.59 5.49
CA ALA A 73 -12.85 -2.43 4.60
C ALA A 73 -11.39 -2.13 4.25
N GLY A 74 -11.11 -1.97 2.96
CA GLY A 74 -9.81 -1.51 2.49
C GLY A 74 -9.59 -0.04 2.80
N ILE A 75 -8.33 0.40 2.69
CA ILE A 75 -7.98 1.81 2.93
C ILE A 75 -8.59 2.72 1.85
N ALA A 76 -8.60 2.28 0.59
CA ALA A 76 -9.18 2.97 -0.56
C ALA A 76 -10.24 2.09 -1.25
N PRO A 77 -11.42 1.91 -0.63
CA PRO A 77 -12.42 0.92 -1.05
C PRO A 77 -13.02 1.19 -2.44
N GLU A 78 -12.87 2.40 -2.99
CA GLU A 78 -13.32 2.76 -4.34
C GLU A 78 -12.19 2.88 -5.38
N ALA A 79 -10.95 2.60 -5.00
CA ALA A 79 -9.86 2.46 -5.95
C ALA A 79 -10.11 1.26 -6.88
N LYS A 80 -9.57 1.36 -8.10
CA LYS A 80 -9.60 0.26 -9.09
C LYS A 80 -8.24 -0.39 -9.17
N LEU A 81 -8.19 -1.67 -8.76
CA LEU A 81 -6.99 -2.48 -8.83
C LEU A 81 -6.74 -2.98 -10.25
N MET A 82 -5.47 -2.96 -10.63
CA MET A 82 -4.92 -3.78 -11.70
C MET A 82 -4.10 -4.88 -11.02
N ALA A 83 -4.64 -6.10 -10.97
CA ALA A 83 -3.96 -7.26 -10.40
C ALA A 83 -2.95 -7.81 -11.41
N LEU A 84 -1.66 -7.50 -11.22
CA LEU A 84 -0.58 -7.81 -12.15
C LEU A 84 0.31 -8.91 -11.56
N ARG A 85 -0.04 -10.17 -11.85
CA ARG A 85 0.71 -11.32 -11.33
C ARG A 85 2.08 -11.42 -12.00
N ALA A 86 3.13 -11.16 -11.23
CA ALA A 86 4.53 -11.16 -11.65
C ALA A 86 5.43 -12.06 -10.77
N CYS A 87 4.89 -12.50 -9.63
CA CYS A 87 5.51 -13.44 -8.71
C CYS A 87 4.67 -14.71 -8.65
N TRP A 88 5.26 -15.82 -8.20
CA TRP A 88 4.56 -17.09 -8.05
C TRP A 88 5.08 -17.86 -6.84
N GLN A 89 4.22 -18.72 -6.30
CA GLN A 89 4.62 -19.61 -5.23
C GLN A 89 5.38 -20.83 -5.80
N PRO A 90 6.58 -21.16 -5.30
CA PRO A 90 7.29 -22.36 -5.73
C PRO A 90 6.55 -23.63 -5.30
N ALA A 91 6.96 -24.79 -5.83
CA ALA A 91 6.27 -26.06 -5.61
C ALA A 91 6.19 -26.52 -4.14
N ARG A 92 7.05 -26.00 -3.26
CA ARG A 92 6.95 -26.23 -1.82
C ARG A 92 6.11 -25.11 -1.20
N ARG A 93 5.03 -25.51 -0.54
CA ARG A 93 3.97 -24.64 -0.04
C ARG A 93 4.43 -23.58 0.97
N ASP A 94 5.54 -23.86 1.67
CA ASP A 94 6.11 -22.98 2.70
C ASP A 94 7.23 -22.07 2.16
N ASP A 95 7.64 -22.22 0.89
CA ASP A 95 8.64 -21.34 0.31
C ASP A 95 8.03 -19.96 0.05
N ALA A 96 8.82 -18.91 0.28
CA ALA A 96 8.45 -17.55 -0.08
C ALA A 96 8.19 -17.46 -1.59
N ALA A 97 7.23 -16.61 -1.98
CA ALA A 97 6.99 -16.32 -3.38
C ALA A 97 8.25 -15.77 -4.04
N VAL A 98 8.46 -16.15 -5.30
CA VAL A 98 9.61 -15.70 -6.09
C VAL A 98 9.13 -14.95 -7.32
N CYS A 99 9.95 -14.01 -7.75
CA CYS A 99 9.73 -13.23 -8.96
C CYS A 99 11.03 -13.25 -9.79
N SER A 100 10.92 -12.88 -11.06
CA SER A 100 12.10 -12.60 -11.88
C SER A 100 12.09 -11.14 -12.32
N SER A 101 13.26 -10.55 -12.57
CA SER A 101 13.33 -9.20 -13.15
C SER A 101 12.54 -9.08 -14.44
N PHE A 102 12.44 -10.16 -15.24
CA PHE A 102 11.68 -10.16 -16.48
C PHE A 102 10.17 -10.08 -16.26
N THR A 103 9.62 -10.87 -15.34
CA THR A 103 8.18 -10.85 -15.02
C THR A 103 7.78 -9.52 -14.37
N LEU A 104 8.61 -9.01 -13.46
CA LEU A 104 8.44 -7.69 -12.85
C LEU A 104 8.50 -6.56 -13.90
N ALA A 105 9.45 -6.62 -14.84
CA ALA A 105 9.56 -5.62 -15.89
C ALA A 105 8.34 -5.60 -16.81
N LYS A 106 7.81 -6.78 -17.20
CA LYS A 106 6.57 -6.87 -17.99
C LYS A 106 5.39 -6.24 -17.26
N ALA A 107 5.23 -6.55 -15.96
CA ALA A 107 4.14 -6.02 -15.15
C ALA A 107 4.26 -4.51 -14.93
N LEU A 108 5.44 -4.00 -14.60
CA LEU A 108 5.70 -2.57 -14.47
C LEU A 108 5.46 -1.83 -15.77
N GLN A 109 6.01 -2.31 -16.89
CA GLN A 109 5.77 -1.71 -18.20
C GLN A 109 4.26 -1.67 -18.52
N PHE A 110 3.54 -2.75 -18.25
CA PHE A 110 2.09 -2.79 -18.46
C PHE A 110 1.35 -1.80 -17.56
N ALA A 111 1.74 -1.65 -16.29
CA ALA A 111 1.19 -0.64 -15.39
C ALA A 111 1.39 0.79 -15.92
N LEU A 112 2.57 1.08 -16.49
CA LEU A 112 2.87 2.36 -17.13
C LEU A 112 1.97 2.59 -18.36
N ASP A 113 1.77 1.56 -19.18
CA ASP A 113 0.95 1.65 -20.41
C ASP A 113 -0.54 1.79 -20.12
N GLN A 114 -1.01 1.21 -19.00
CA GLN A 114 -2.38 1.39 -18.50
C GLN A 114 -2.56 2.67 -17.65
N ASN A 115 -1.54 3.54 -17.61
CA ASN A 115 -1.56 4.80 -16.88
C ASN A 115 -1.94 4.59 -15.40
N ALA A 116 -1.32 3.63 -14.70
CA ALA A 116 -1.44 3.52 -13.25
C ALA A 116 -1.12 4.87 -12.59
N GLN A 117 -1.82 5.22 -11.52
CA GLN A 117 -1.50 6.41 -10.71
C GLN A 117 -0.66 6.06 -9.48
N VAL A 118 -0.80 4.82 -9.01
CA VAL A 118 -0.05 4.24 -7.90
C VAL A 118 0.39 2.83 -8.30
N VAL A 119 1.60 2.44 -7.95
CA VAL A 119 2.12 1.07 -8.10
C VAL A 119 2.54 0.57 -6.72
N ASN A 120 2.02 -0.58 -6.32
CA ASN A 120 2.42 -1.29 -5.11
C ASN A 120 3.40 -2.41 -5.46
N LEU A 121 4.59 -2.36 -4.85
CA LEU A 121 5.64 -3.38 -4.94
C LEU A 121 5.93 -3.93 -3.54
N SER A 122 5.05 -4.80 -3.05
CA SER A 122 5.20 -5.49 -1.76
C SER A 122 6.16 -6.67 -1.86
N LEU A 123 7.37 -6.41 -2.37
CA LEU A 123 8.38 -7.41 -2.69
C LEU A 123 9.79 -6.85 -2.42
N GLY A 124 10.74 -7.76 -2.24
CA GLY A 124 12.17 -7.45 -2.07
C GLY A 124 13.03 -8.26 -3.02
N GLY A 125 14.23 -7.76 -3.33
CA GLY A 125 15.18 -8.48 -4.15
C GLY A 125 16.47 -7.71 -4.44
N PRO A 126 17.38 -8.31 -5.21
CA PRO A 126 18.58 -7.63 -5.65
C PRO A 126 18.25 -6.50 -6.64
N ARG A 127 19.15 -5.52 -6.68
CA ARG A 127 19.05 -4.37 -7.58
C ARG A 127 19.15 -4.79 -9.05
N ASP A 128 18.26 -4.27 -9.89
CA ASP A 128 18.20 -4.60 -11.32
C ASP A 128 18.05 -3.35 -12.20
N ARG A 129 18.96 -3.15 -13.16
CA ARG A 129 19.01 -1.96 -14.01
C ARG A 129 17.80 -1.77 -14.92
N LEU A 130 17.14 -2.85 -15.34
CA LEU A 130 15.93 -2.74 -16.15
C LEU A 130 14.79 -2.20 -15.30
N LEU A 131 14.65 -2.71 -14.08
CA LEU A 131 13.62 -2.25 -13.14
C LEU A 131 13.87 -0.79 -12.71
N GLU A 132 15.12 -0.37 -12.49
CA GLU A 132 15.45 1.04 -12.23
C GLU A 132 14.93 1.99 -13.32
N ARG A 133 15.14 1.64 -14.59
CA ARG A 133 14.65 2.47 -15.71
C ARG A 133 13.13 2.57 -15.75
N LEU A 134 12.43 1.50 -15.36
CA LEU A 134 10.97 1.50 -15.28
C LEU A 134 10.48 2.33 -14.08
N LEU A 135 11.19 2.29 -12.96
CA LEU A 135 10.92 3.16 -11.80
C LEU A 135 11.17 4.64 -12.14
N ASP A 136 12.25 4.96 -12.86
CA ASP A 136 12.50 6.31 -13.36
C ASP A 136 11.40 6.77 -14.32
N ALA A 137 10.94 5.89 -15.22
CA ALA A 137 9.82 6.19 -16.12
C ALA A 137 8.51 6.41 -15.37
N ALA A 138 8.24 5.64 -14.31
CA ALA A 138 7.09 5.84 -13.42
C ALA A 138 7.15 7.21 -12.76
N ALA A 139 8.30 7.55 -12.16
CA ALA A 139 8.51 8.83 -11.50
C ALA A 139 8.38 10.02 -12.47
N ALA A 140 8.93 9.90 -13.69
CA ALA A 140 8.82 10.94 -14.73
C ALA A 140 7.37 11.16 -15.21
N ARG A 141 6.53 10.11 -15.17
CA ARG A 141 5.09 10.20 -15.44
C ARG A 141 4.27 10.65 -14.21
N GLY A 142 4.94 10.95 -13.10
CA GLY A 142 4.29 11.36 -11.86
C GLY A 142 3.57 10.22 -11.14
N ILE A 143 3.84 8.96 -11.47
CA ILE A 143 3.25 7.78 -10.84
C ILE A 143 3.92 7.56 -9.48
N ALA A 144 3.13 7.38 -8.42
CA ALA A 144 3.68 7.06 -7.11
C ALA A 144 4.00 5.56 -7.05
N VAL A 145 5.22 5.20 -6.64
CA VAL A 145 5.59 3.79 -6.41
C VAL A 145 5.79 3.61 -4.91
N VAL A 146 5.13 2.62 -4.33
CA VAL A 146 5.26 2.22 -2.93
C VAL A 146 6.00 0.89 -2.87
N GLY A 147 7.03 0.79 -2.02
CA GLY A 147 7.87 -0.40 -1.89
C GLY A 147 8.00 -0.84 -0.43
N ALA A 148 7.87 -2.14 -0.18
CA ALA A 148 8.10 -2.72 1.13
C ALA A 148 9.60 -2.79 1.45
N VAL A 149 9.99 -2.33 2.63
CA VAL A 149 11.35 -2.44 3.16
C VAL A 149 11.63 -3.88 3.59
N ASP A 150 12.75 -4.41 3.12
CA ASP A 150 13.34 -5.64 3.59
C ASP A 150 14.16 -5.37 4.87
N PRO A 151 13.73 -5.87 6.04
CA PRO A 151 14.41 -5.60 7.31
C PRO A 151 15.80 -6.28 7.39
N ASP A 152 16.05 -7.30 6.56
CA ASP A 152 17.32 -8.03 6.56
C ASP A 152 18.40 -7.34 5.70
N VAL A 153 18.03 -6.27 4.99
CA VAL A 153 18.93 -5.51 4.11
C VAL A 153 19.15 -4.11 4.66
N ARG A 154 20.42 -3.75 4.89
CA ARG A 154 20.82 -2.50 5.57
C ARG A 154 20.25 -1.21 4.97
N ASP A 155 20.07 -1.15 3.65
CA ASP A 155 19.48 0.03 2.97
C ASP A 155 17.98 -0.12 2.69
N GLY A 156 17.37 -1.20 3.19
CA GLY A 156 15.97 -1.57 3.01
C GLY A 156 15.66 -2.40 1.77
N GLY A 157 16.67 -2.73 0.95
CA GLY A 157 16.52 -3.61 -0.22
C GLY A 157 15.82 -2.97 -1.41
N PHE A 158 16.03 -3.51 -2.61
CA PHE A 158 15.35 -3.04 -3.82
C PHE A 158 13.95 -3.68 -3.91
N PRO A 159 12.88 -2.95 -4.33
CA PRO A 159 12.89 -1.58 -4.87
C PRO A 159 12.78 -0.47 -3.82
N ALA A 160 12.54 -0.76 -2.54
CA ALA A 160 12.34 0.26 -1.50
C ALA A 160 13.51 1.24 -1.37
N SER A 161 14.75 0.77 -1.49
CA SER A 161 15.96 1.60 -1.44
C SER A 161 16.16 2.48 -2.68
N TYR A 162 15.36 2.31 -3.74
CA TYR A 162 15.48 3.09 -4.97
C TYR A 162 14.91 4.51 -4.80
N ARG A 163 15.69 5.51 -5.23
CA ARG A 163 15.31 6.92 -5.12
C ARG A 163 13.98 7.19 -5.83
N GLY A 164 13.04 7.79 -5.11
CA GLY A 164 11.72 8.15 -5.63
C GLY A 164 10.63 7.12 -5.31
N VAL A 165 11.00 5.93 -4.82
CA VAL A 165 10.07 4.98 -4.21
C VAL A 165 9.71 5.47 -2.80
N LEU A 166 8.42 5.35 -2.47
CA LEU A 166 7.90 5.54 -1.12
C LEU A 166 8.16 4.25 -0.34
N ALA A 167 9.31 4.18 0.31
CA ALA A 167 9.73 3.03 1.12
C ALA A 167 8.92 2.96 2.42
N VAL A 168 8.40 1.78 2.75
CA VAL A 168 7.58 1.55 3.93
C VAL A 168 8.04 0.33 4.70
N ALA A 169 8.22 0.48 6.01
CA ALA A 169 8.39 -0.62 6.94
C ALA A 169 7.16 -0.74 7.86
N GLY A 170 7.03 -1.90 8.51
CA GLY A 170 6.07 -2.09 9.60
C GLY A 170 6.35 -1.12 10.76
N ASP A 171 5.31 -0.77 11.51
CA ASP A 171 5.34 0.13 12.66
C ASP A 171 6.07 -0.44 13.88
N ASP A 172 6.35 -1.74 13.86
CA ASP A 172 7.20 -2.45 14.81
C ASP A 172 8.67 -2.58 14.36
N ALA A 173 9.03 -2.04 13.19
CA ALA A 173 10.41 -2.07 12.70
C ALA A 173 11.32 -1.14 13.53
N HIS A 174 12.49 -1.66 13.88
CA HIS A 174 13.55 -0.94 14.58
C HIS A 174 14.71 -0.67 13.60
N ASP A 175 15.49 0.39 13.82
CA ASP A 175 16.66 0.76 12.98
C ASP A 175 16.33 0.94 11.48
N VAL A 176 15.18 1.55 11.16
CA VAL A 176 14.81 1.79 9.75
C VAL A 176 15.66 2.90 9.11
N PRO A 177 16.07 2.76 7.84
CA PRO A 177 16.82 3.80 7.14
C PRO A 177 16.11 5.16 7.13
N VAL A 178 16.90 6.24 7.16
CA VAL A 178 16.37 7.61 7.09
C VAL A 178 15.51 7.80 5.83
N GLY A 179 14.29 8.31 6.02
CA GLY A 179 13.34 8.57 4.93
C GLY A 179 12.37 7.42 4.64
N VAL A 180 12.50 6.28 5.32
CA VAL A 180 11.48 5.22 5.35
C VAL A 180 10.28 5.68 6.17
N LEU A 181 9.09 5.40 5.65
CA LEU A 181 7.82 5.63 6.33
C LEU A 181 7.46 4.39 7.17
N LEU A 182 6.89 4.61 8.36
CA LEU A 182 6.37 3.53 9.19
C LEU A 182 4.84 3.46 9.05
N GLY A 183 4.32 2.29 8.72
CA GLY A 183 2.88 2.05 8.60
C GLY A 183 2.45 0.75 9.29
N PRO A 184 1.14 0.55 9.54
CA PRO A 184 0.64 -0.64 10.23
C PRO A 184 1.11 -1.93 9.54
N GLY A 185 1.90 -2.72 10.26
CA GLY A 185 2.56 -3.91 9.71
C GLY A 185 2.24 -5.21 10.43
N ARG A 186 1.53 -5.19 11.57
CA ARG A 186 1.26 -6.38 12.38
C ARG A 186 -0.22 -6.55 12.70
N ASP A 187 -0.67 -7.81 12.76
CA ASP A 187 -2.04 -8.18 13.11
C ASP A 187 -3.07 -7.47 12.20
N ILE A 188 -2.75 -7.37 10.91
CA ILE A 188 -3.55 -6.64 9.92
C ILE A 188 -4.67 -7.55 9.40
N PRO A 189 -5.95 -7.18 9.59
CA PRO A 189 -7.05 -7.94 9.02
C PRO A 189 -7.08 -7.77 7.49
N THR A 190 -7.22 -8.87 6.76
CA THR A 190 -7.29 -8.86 5.29
C THR A 190 -8.00 -10.08 4.72
N THR A 191 -8.18 -10.10 3.41
CA THR A 191 -8.72 -11.19 2.60
C THR A 191 -7.65 -12.27 2.35
N THR A 192 -8.07 -13.53 2.28
CA THR A 192 -7.24 -14.73 2.03
C THR A 192 -8.02 -15.65 1.07
N VAL A 193 -7.34 -16.52 0.34
CA VAL A 193 -7.98 -17.27 -0.75
C VAL A 193 -9.08 -18.21 -0.25
N GLY A 194 -10.05 -18.49 -1.13
CA GLY A 194 -11.25 -19.24 -0.83
C GLY A 194 -12.36 -18.39 -0.20
N GLY A 195 -12.37 -17.08 -0.46
CA GLY A 195 -13.39 -16.15 0.05
C GLY A 195 -13.36 -15.98 1.55
N LYS A 196 -12.16 -15.94 2.14
CA LYS A 196 -11.93 -15.95 3.59
C LYS A 196 -11.22 -14.69 4.05
N TRP A 197 -11.13 -14.53 5.38
CA TRP A 197 -10.39 -13.46 6.02
C TRP A 197 -9.37 -14.02 7.01
N GLY A 198 -8.32 -13.25 7.25
CA GLY A 198 -7.25 -13.60 8.16
C GLY A 198 -6.49 -12.38 8.67
N PHE A 199 -5.42 -12.65 9.39
CA PHE A 199 -4.48 -11.64 9.87
C PHE A 199 -3.10 -11.89 9.26
N VAL A 200 -2.43 -10.81 8.89
CA VAL A 200 -1.10 -10.85 8.28
C VAL A 200 -0.14 -9.91 8.98
N ALA A 201 1.16 -10.16 8.81
CA ALA A 201 2.21 -9.31 9.36
C ALA A 201 3.42 -9.21 8.42
N GLY A 202 4.03 -8.02 8.34
CA GLY A 202 5.20 -7.72 7.51
C GLY A 202 5.10 -6.38 6.76
N SER A 203 6.26 -5.88 6.32
CA SER A 203 6.38 -4.63 5.55
C SER A 203 5.55 -4.64 4.26
N SER A 204 5.31 -5.80 3.65
CA SER A 204 4.42 -5.97 2.49
C SER A 204 3.02 -5.41 2.74
N PHE A 205 2.50 -5.58 3.95
CA PHE A 205 1.16 -5.15 4.32
C PHE A 205 1.15 -3.68 4.77
N ALA A 206 2.24 -3.19 5.37
CA ALA A 206 2.44 -1.76 5.59
C ALA A 206 2.50 -0.98 4.27
N ALA A 207 3.18 -1.52 3.25
CA ALA A 207 3.19 -0.97 1.90
C ALA A 207 1.78 -0.94 1.28
N ALA A 208 0.99 -2.01 1.45
CA ALA A 208 -0.41 -2.04 1.00
C ALA A 208 -1.27 -0.94 1.66
N HIS A 209 -1.11 -0.71 2.97
CA HIS A 209 -1.78 0.41 3.67
C HIS A 209 -1.39 1.76 3.08
N LEU A 210 -0.08 1.99 2.89
CA LEU A 210 0.38 3.25 2.33
C LEU A 210 -0.10 3.44 0.90
N THR A 211 -0.12 2.39 0.07
CA THR A 211 -0.68 2.42 -1.28
C THR A 211 -2.13 2.87 -1.26
N GLY A 212 -2.96 2.32 -0.39
CA GLY A 212 -4.35 2.76 -0.23
C GLY A 212 -4.45 4.23 0.18
N LEU A 213 -3.62 4.67 1.14
CA LEU A 213 -3.60 6.07 1.56
C LEU A 213 -3.15 7.01 0.41
N VAL A 214 -2.13 6.64 -0.35
CA VAL A 214 -1.70 7.37 -1.55
C VAL A 214 -2.85 7.46 -2.56
N ALA A 215 -3.67 6.42 -2.71
CA ALA A 215 -4.85 6.47 -3.56
C ALA A 215 -5.89 7.49 -3.04
N LEU A 216 -6.13 7.56 -1.73
CA LEU A 216 -6.99 8.61 -1.16
C LEU A 216 -6.45 10.02 -1.47
N LEU A 217 -5.13 10.23 -1.30
CA LEU A 217 -4.49 11.51 -1.59
C LEU A 217 -4.54 11.88 -3.08
N ARG A 218 -4.48 10.88 -3.98
CA ARG A 218 -4.62 11.06 -5.42
C ARG A 218 -6.03 11.43 -5.85
N GLU A 219 -7.08 10.96 -5.15
CA GLU A 219 -8.44 11.44 -5.39
C GLU A 219 -8.53 12.94 -5.08
N LEU A 220 -7.95 13.38 -3.96
CA LEU A 220 -8.01 14.76 -3.49
C LEU A 220 -7.10 15.71 -4.28
N ALA A 221 -5.93 15.24 -4.70
CA ALA A 221 -4.96 16.01 -5.47
C ALA A 221 -4.34 15.14 -6.60
N PRO A 222 -5.04 14.99 -7.74
CA PRO A 222 -4.63 14.06 -8.81
C PRO A 222 -3.22 14.33 -9.37
N ASN A 223 -2.84 15.60 -9.45
CA ASN A 223 -1.59 16.05 -10.07
C ASN A 223 -0.44 16.23 -9.06
N LEU A 224 -0.62 15.80 -7.80
CA LEU A 224 0.40 16.01 -6.77
C LEU A 224 1.67 15.20 -7.11
N PRO A 225 2.86 15.80 -7.16
CA PRO A 225 4.10 15.07 -7.39
C PRO A 225 4.36 14.03 -6.29
N PRO A 226 4.95 12.87 -6.59
CA PRO A 226 5.26 11.84 -5.58
C PRO A 226 6.04 12.35 -4.36
N GLN A 227 6.94 13.33 -4.55
CA GLN A 227 7.67 13.94 -3.45
C GLN A 227 6.75 14.71 -2.48
N GLN A 228 5.77 15.46 -3.00
CA GLN A 228 4.81 16.19 -2.18
C GLN A 228 3.83 15.23 -1.49
N ILE A 229 3.49 14.10 -2.13
CA ILE A 229 2.76 13.00 -1.48
C ILE A 229 3.55 12.47 -0.28
N ARG A 230 4.85 12.18 -0.45
CA ARG A 230 5.72 11.76 0.66
C ARG A 230 5.72 12.76 1.80
N GLU A 231 5.91 14.04 1.49
CA GLU A 231 5.92 15.12 2.49
C GLU A 231 4.59 15.24 3.22
N ALA A 232 3.47 15.04 2.51
CA ALA A 232 2.12 15.00 3.09
C ALA A 232 1.87 13.74 3.94
N LEU A 233 2.55 12.63 3.68
CA LEU A 233 2.40 11.38 4.44
C LEU A 233 3.27 11.32 5.69
N ALA A 234 4.51 11.83 5.59
CA ALA A 234 5.40 11.93 6.72
C ALA A 234 4.80 12.90 7.75
N ALA A 235 4.43 12.39 8.93
CA ALA A 235 4.17 13.27 10.06
C ALA A 235 5.41 14.16 10.28
N ARG A 236 5.21 15.40 10.75
CA ARG A 236 6.34 16.14 11.31
C ARG A 236 6.81 15.32 12.50
N ALA A 237 7.96 14.67 12.35
CA ALA A 237 8.61 13.96 13.45
C ALA A 237 8.63 14.92 14.65
N MET A 238 7.94 14.56 15.72
CA MET A 238 8.31 15.10 17.01
C MET A 238 9.78 14.73 17.16
N SER A 239 10.65 15.73 17.16
CA SER A 239 12.08 15.54 17.35
C SER A 239 12.26 14.69 18.61
N SER A 240 12.52 13.39 18.45
CA SER A 240 13.05 12.61 19.56
C SER A 240 14.44 13.19 19.82
N LEU A 241 14.83 13.28 21.09
CA LEU A 241 16.10 13.85 21.52
C LEU A 241 17.33 13.03 21.08
N ALA A 242 17.15 12.08 20.16
CA ALA A 242 18.18 11.17 19.68
C ALA A 242 18.11 11.03 18.15
N GLY A 243 18.38 12.12 17.41
CA GLY A 243 18.99 12.11 16.06
C GLY A 243 18.33 11.34 14.89
N GLU A 244 17.34 10.49 15.10
CA GLU A 244 16.74 9.62 14.09
C GLU A 244 15.26 9.94 13.96
N ALA A 245 14.95 10.81 13.00
CA ALA A 245 13.57 11.18 12.70
C ALA A 245 12.91 10.06 11.86
N HIS A 246 12.29 9.08 12.53
CA HIS A 246 11.36 8.17 11.87
C HIS A 246 10.04 8.90 11.58
N ALA A 247 9.49 8.71 10.39
CA ALA A 247 8.22 9.31 9.99
C ALA A 247 7.11 8.25 10.03
N ILE A 248 6.38 8.21 11.14
CA ILE A 248 5.13 7.44 11.24
C ILE A 248 4.11 8.10 10.30
N VAL A 249 3.44 7.27 9.49
CA VAL A 249 2.38 7.72 8.58
C VAL A 249 1.19 8.21 9.40
N ASP A 250 0.80 9.46 9.18
CA ASP A 250 -0.42 10.04 9.75
C ASP A 250 -1.41 10.32 8.62
N ALA A 251 -2.33 9.38 8.40
CA ALA A 251 -3.34 9.47 7.35
C ALA A 251 -4.23 10.70 7.49
N CYS A 252 -4.56 11.08 8.72
CA CYS A 252 -5.45 12.20 9.00
C CYS A 252 -4.77 13.54 8.79
N ALA A 253 -3.51 13.69 9.24
CA ALA A 253 -2.70 14.87 8.94
C ALA A 253 -2.43 14.99 7.44
N ALA A 254 -2.21 13.88 6.73
CA ALA A 254 -2.01 13.86 5.29
C ALA A 254 -3.24 14.37 4.52
N VAL A 255 -4.40 13.79 4.80
CA VAL A 255 -5.66 14.21 4.17
C VAL A 255 -6.00 15.66 4.54
N THR A 256 -5.80 16.07 5.79
CA THR A 256 -6.06 17.46 6.22
C THR A 256 -5.17 18.46 5.48
N ARG A 257 -3.87 18.14 5.30
CA ARG A 257 -2.93 19.00 4.57
C ARG A 257 -3.30 19.19 3.10
N ILE A 258 -3.83 18.14 2.47
CA ILE A 258 -4.16 18.14 1.04
C ILE A 258 -5.57 18.69 0.78
N ALA A 259 -6.56 18.27 1.55
CA ALA A 259 -7.95 18.68 1.39
C ALA A 259 -8.23 20.09 1.95
N GLY A 260 -7.36 20.62 2.82
CA GLY A 260 -7.56 21.91 3.49
C GLY A 260 -8.70 21.90 4.52
N THR A 261 -9.25 20.73 4.85
CA THR A 261 -10.37 20.56 5.80
C THR A 261 -9.92 19.85 7.06
N CYS A 262 -10.16 20.44 8.23
CA CYS A 262 -9.78 19.91 9.54
C CYS A 262 -10.75 18.83 10.06
N ALA A 263 -11.08 17.84 9.23
CA ALA A 263 -12.13 16.86 9.54
C ALA A 263 -11.70 15.81 10.58
N CYS A 264 -10.40 15.49 10.67
CA CYS A 264 -9.90 14.51 11.63
C CYS A 264 -9.69 15.06 13.05
N ALA A 265 -9.41 16.36 13.19
CA ALA A 265 -9.10 16.96 14.50
C ALA A 265 -10.33 17.15 15.41
N CYS A 266 -11.55 17.12 14.84
CA CYS A 266 -12.78 17.38 15.60
C CYS A 266 -13.20 16.22 16.53
N VAL A 267 -12.64 15.02 16.40
CA VAL A 267 -13.07 13.85 17.20
C VAL A 267 -12.22 13.64 18.46
N VAL A 268 -10.92 13.97 18.42
CA VAL A 268 -10.04 13.83 19.61
C VAL A 268 -10.50 14.76 20.74
N ALA A 269 -11.10 15.91 20.40
CA ALA A 269 -11.62 16.87 21.37
C ALA A 269 -12.96 16.44 22.03
N SER A 270 -13.68 15.46 21.49
CA SER A 270 -14.96 15.01 22.04
C SER A 270 -14.87 13.87 23.07
N ASP A 271 -13.71 13.21 23.19
CA ASP A 271 -13.51 12.09 24.13
C ASP A 271 -12.95 12.51 25.51
N THR A 272 -12.60 13.79 25.71
CA THR A 272 -12.13 14.31 27.01
C THR A 272 -13.24 14.91 27.87
N LYS A 273 -14.44 14.32 27.86
CA LYS A 273 -15.47 14.73 28.83
C LYS A 273 -15.22 13.99 30.15
N SER A 274 -14.59 14.68 31.09
CA SER A 274 -14.33 14.19 32.45
C SER A 274 -15.61 13.61 33.08
N PRO A 275 -15.52 12.48 33.81
CA PRO A 275 -16.67 11.97 34.56
C PRO A 275 -17.13 13.00 35.62
N PRO A 276 -18.43 13.08 35.91
CA PRO A 276 -18.94 13.97 36.94
C PRO A 276 -18.40 13.54 38.32
N PRO A 277 -18.09 14.51 39.21
CA PRO A 277 -17.58 14.21 40.55
C PRO A 277 -18.61 13.46 41.41
N PRO A 278 -18.16 12.73 42.45
CA PRO A 278 -18.97 11.80 43.22
C PRO A 278 -20.11 12.45 44.02
#